data_AF-A0A974NVF9-F1
#
_entry.id   AF-A0A974NVF9-F1
#
_cell.length_a   1.000
_cell.length_b   1.000
_cell.length_c   1.000
_cell.angle_alpha   90.00
_cell.angle_beta   90.00
_cell.angle_gamma   90.00
#
_symmetry.space_group_name_H-M   'P 1'
#
loop_
_entity.id
_entity.type
_entity.pdbx_description
1 polymer ?
#
loop_
_entity_poly.entity_id
_entity_poly.type
_entity_poly.pdbx_seq_one_letter_code
_entity_poly.pdbx_strand_id
1 'polypeptide(L)'
;MRLLQDYLDRIEASMAGGDEILSQRDPAKGDRVKAMCTEAALLIGSYHLFVHREIFEPMMASGDDRVRKQVCILKSECISLTEDLRVGVKALAAHDVILDYDAVHAGVEGFNGRVRRHIVAIKQLLASPDGALLLAA
;
A
#
# COMPACT_ATOMS: atom_id res chain seq x y z
N MET A 1 -7.43 16.56 1.86
CA MET A 1 -7.37 15.51 0.81
C MET A 1 -6.20 15.55 -0.14
N ARG A 2 -5.56 16.69 -0.41
CA ARG A 2 -4.38 16.76 -1.28
C ARG A 2 -3.28 15.75 -0.92
N LEU A 3 -2.99 15.60 0.39
CA LEU A 3 -2.00 14.64 0.89
C LEU A 3 -2.36 13.17 0.60
N LEU A 4 -3.65 12.80 0.62
CA LEU A 4 -4.08 11.45 0.22
C LEU A 4 -3.78 11.24 -1.26
N GLN A 5 -4.17 12.17 -2.12
CA GLN A 5 -3.92 12.07 -3.56
C GLN A 5 -2.40 12.00 -3.85
N ASP A 6 -1.59 12.80 -3.15
CA ASP A 6 -0.13 12.76 -3.29
C ASP A 6 0.44 11.37 -2.93
N TYR A 7 -0.09 10.70 -1.89
CA TYR A 7 0.29 9.30 -1.59
C TYR A 7 -0.10 8.36 -2.72
N LEU A 8 -1.33 8.46 -3.22
CA LEU A 8 -1.84 7.57 -4.27
C LEU A 8 -1.02 7.69 -5.56
N ASP A 9 -0.71 8.91 -5.97
CA ASP A 9 0.09 9.17 -7.18
C ASP A 9 1.51 8.62 -7.02
N ARG A 10 2.12 8.81 -5.85
CA ARG A 10 3.46 8.26 -5.55
C ARG A 10 3.46 6.73 -5.51
N ILE A 11 2.41 6.12 -4.95
CA ILE A 11 2.28 4.66 -4.89
C ILE A 11 2.15 4.11 -6.31
N GLU A 12 1.29 4.68 -7.16
CA GLU A 12 1.14 4.21 -8.54
C GLU A 12 2.43 4.38 -9.34
N ALA A 13 3.12 5.52 -9.20
CA ALA A 13 4.41 5.74 -9.83
C ALA A 13 5.47 4.74 -9.35
N SER A 14 5.48 4.41 -8.05
CA SER A 14 6.39 3.40 -7.48
C SER A 14 6.08 2.00 -8.01
N MET A 15 4.80 1.65 -8.20
CA MET A 15 4.40 0.36 -8.78
C MET A 15 4.83 0.28 -10.24
N ALA A 16 4.54 1.30 -11.04
CA ALA A 16 4.90 1.33 -12.46
C ALA A 16 6.43 1.25 -12.67
N GLY A 17 7.21 2.01 -11.89
CA GLY A 17 8.67 1.94 -11.94
C GLY A 17 9.22 0.59 -11.47
N GLY A 18 8.57 -0.04 -10.49
CA GLY A 18 8.90 -1.39 -10.03
C GLY A 18 8.65 -2.46 -11.11
N ASP A 19 7.50 -2.40 -11.76
CA ASP A 19 7.15 -3.32 -12.85
C ASP A 19 8.12 -3.16 -14.03
N GLU A 20 8.49 -1.92 -14.38
CA GLU A 20 9.48 -1.64 -15.42
C GLU A 20 10.85 -2.26 -15.11
N ILE A 21 11.41 -2.02 -13.92
CA ILE A 21 12.75 -2.54 -13.58
C ILE A 21 12.78 -4.06 -13.46
N LEU A 22 11.71 -4.67 -12.93
CA LEU A 22 11.61 -6.12 -12.78
C LEU A 22 11.47 -6.82 -14.14
N SER A 23 10.76 -6.20 -15.10
CA SER A 23 10.61 -6.75 -16.45
C SER A 23 11.93 -6.91 -17.21
N GLN A 24 12.94 -6.09 -16.88
CA GLN A 24 14.25 -6.10 -17.53
C GLN A 24 15.10 -7.31 -17.11
N ARG A 25 14.82 -7.91 -15.93
CA ARG A 25 15.53 -9.08 -15.38
C ARG A 25 17.06 -8.93 -15.37
N ASP A 26 17.55 -7.71 -15.22
CA ASP A 26 18.98 -7.41 -15.31
C ASP A 26 19.68 -7.71 -13.97
N PRO A 27 20.54 -8.74 -13.87
CA PRO A 27 21.20 -9.09 -12.62
C PRO A 27 22.08 -7.95 -12.06
N ALA A 28 22.60 -7.07 -12.91
CA ALA A 28 23.40 -5.92 -12.48
C ALA A 28 22.56 -4.86 -11.74
N LYS A 29 21.23 -4.91 -11.87
CA LYS A 29 20.29 -3.99 -11.20
C LYS A 29 19.72 -4.54 -9.89
N GLY A 30 20.20 -5.69 -9.40
CA GLY A 30 19.60 -6.33 -8.23
C GLY A 30 19.57 -5.45 -6.98
N ASP A 31 20.64 -4.72 -6.71
CA ASP A 31 20.67 -3.78 -5.57
C ASP A 31 19.70 -2.62 -5.76
N ARG A 32 19.49 -2.17 -7.01
CA ARG A 32 18.51 -1.14 -7.32
C ARG A 32 17.09 -1.65 -7.10
N VAL A 33 16.79 -2.89 -7.49
CA VAL A 33 15.50 -3.54 -7.21
C VAL A 33 15.24 -3.61 -5.70
N LYS A 34 16.21 -4.08 -4.91
CA LYS A 34 16.11 -4.13 -3.43
C LYS A 34 15.87 -2.75 -2.82
N ALA A 35 16.60 -1.73 -3.30
CA ALA A 35 16.43 -0.36 -2.85
C ALA A 35 15.02 0.16 -3.17
N MET A 36 14.52 -0.06 -4.39
CA MET A 36 13.17 0.33 -4.78
C MET A 36 12.08 -0.37 -3.96
N CYS A 37 12.21 -1.67 -3.68
CA CYS A 37 11.30 -2.38 -2.78
C CYS A 37 11.30 -1.79 -1.37
N THR A 38 12.47 -1.38 -0.87
CA THR A 38 12.60 -0.75 0.45
C THR A 38 11.96 0.64 0.47
N GLU A 39 12.21 1.46 -0.55
CA GLU A 39 11.59 2.78 -0.73
C GLU A 39 10.07 2.68 -0.83
N ALA A 40 9.57 1.72 -1.64
CA ALA A 40 8.15 1.44 -1.77
C ALA A 40 7.52 1.02 -0.43
N ALA A 41 8.24 0.23 0.36
CA ALA A 41 7.76 -0.19 1.67
C ALA A 41 7.63 0.98 2.66
N LEU A 42 8.60 1.89 2.67
CA LEU A 42 8.51 3.10 3.50
C LEU A 42 7.34 3.99 3.06
N LEU A 43 7.13 4.13 1.75
CA LEU A 43 6.02 4.89 1.19
C LEU A 43 4.67 4.28 1.59
N ILE A 44 4.48 2.99 1.36
CA ILE A 44 3.22 2.29 1.64
C ILE A 44 2.96 2.22 3.14
N GLY A 45 3.99 2.00 3.97
CA GLY A 45 3.87 2.06 5.43
C GLY A 45 3.45 3.45 5.93
N SER A 46 4.01 4.51 5.34
CA SER A 46 3.63 5.89 5.66
C SER A 46 2.18 6.19 5.27
N TYR A 47 1.78 5.73 4.08
CA TYR A 47 0.38 5.78 3.64
C TYR A 47 -0.56 5.04 4.59
N HIS A 48 -0.20 3.83 5.03
CA HIS A 48 -0.99 3.07 6.00
C HIS A 48 -1.16 3.83 7.33
N LEU A 49 -0.08 4.39 7.89
CA LEU A 49 -0.17 5.22 9.09
C LEU A 49 -1.08 6.43 8.89
N PHE A 50 -0.97 7.10 7.73
CA PHE A 50 -1.84 8.21 7.36
C PHE A 50 -3.31 7.80 7.32
N VAL A 51 -3.68 6.73 6.60
CA VAL A 51 -5.09 6.32 6.49
C VAL A 51 -5.65 5.83 7.82
N HIS A 52 -4.84 5.22 8.68
CA HIS A 52 -5.26 4.85 10.03
C HIS A 52 -5.68 6.08 10.84
N ARG A 53 -4.83 7.10 10.88
CA ARG A 53 -5.02 8.30 11.70
C ARG A 53 -6.06 9.26 11.10
N GLU A 54 -5.96 9.51 9.81
CA GLU A 54 -6.70 10.61 9.17
C GLU A 54 -8.01 10.14 8.52
N ILE A 55 -8.23 8.83 8.38
CA ILE A 55 -9.45 8.26 7.79
C ILE A 55 -10.13 7.31 8.76
N PHE A 56 -9.47 6.23 9.17
CA PHE A 56 -10.13 5.19 9.95
C PHE A 56 -10.55 5.68 11.34
N GLU A 57 -9.68 6.37 12.07
CA GLU A 57 -10.01 6.90 13.40
C GLU A 57 -11.22 7.85 13.39
N PRO A 58 -11.28 8.88 12.52
CA PRO A 58 -12.47 9.73 12.40
C PRO A 58 -13.72 8.95 11.98
N MET A 59 -13.61 8.05 11.00
CA MET A 59 -14.75 7.31 10.47
C MET A 59 -15.32 6.30 11.47
N MET A 60 -14.54 5.89 12.48
CA MET A 60 -15.06 5.08 13.60
C MET A 60 -16.04 5.85 14.49
N ALA A 61 -16.05 7.18 14.46
CA ALA A 61 -17.03 8.01 15.17
C ALA A 61 -18.35 8.18 14.40
N SER A 62 -18.47 7.62 13.19
CA SER A 62 -19.71 7.66 12.40
C SER A 62 -20.90 7.08 13.19
N GLY A 63 -22.06 7.73 13.06
CA GLY A 63 -23.32 7.23 13.58
C GLY A 63 -23.84 5.98 12.85
N ASP A 64 -23.34 5.66 11.65
CA ASP A 64 -23.75 4.50 10.86
C ASP A 64 -22.92 3.25 11.20
N ASP A 65 -23.59 2.25 11.77
CA ASP A 65 -23.03 0.93 12.09
C ASP A 65 -22.36 0.24 10.90
N ARG A 66 -22.88 0.43 9.67
CA ARG A 66 -22.33 -0.19 8.46
C ARG A 66 -20.98 0.42 8.11
N VAL A 67 -20.86 1.74 8.23
CA VAL A 67 -19.61 2.47 8.01
C VAL A 67 -18.57 2.00 9.03
N ARG A 68 -18.91 1.94 10.31
CA ARG A 68 -17.98 1.46 11.36
C ARG A 68 -17.52 0.02 11.10
N LYS A 69 -18.42 -0.89 10.71
CA LYS A 69 -18.05 -2.26 10.33
C LYS A 69 -17.10 -2.31 9.14
N GLN A 70 -17.37 -1.50 8.10
CA GLN A 70 -16.51 -1.42 6.93
C GLN A 70 -15.11 -0.90 7.30
N VAL A 71 -15.02 0.11 8.16
CA VAL A 71 -13.75 0.64 8.67
C VAL A 71 -12.96 -0.45 9.42
N CYS A 72 -13.61 -1.25 10.28
CA CYS A 72 -12.94 -2.35 10.98
C CYS A 72 -12.35 -3.39 10.02
N ILE A 73 -13.06 -3.71 8.94
CA ILE A 73 -12.58 -4.64 7.90
C ILE A 73 -11.36 -4.05 7.20
N LEU A 74 -11.45 -2.80 6.73
CA LEU A 74 -10.35 -2.12 6.03
C LEU A 74 -9.13 -1.92 6.93
N LYS A 75 -9.34 -1.61 8.21
CA LYS A 75 -8.28 -1.48 9.20
C LYS A 75 -7.52 -2.81 9.37
N SER A 76 -8.24 -3.92 9.44
CA SER A 76 -7.63 -5.26 9.54
C SER A 76 -6.84 -5.61 8.28
N GLU A 77 -7.37 -5.29 7.09
CA GLU A 77 -6.68 -5.49 5.82
C GLU A 77 -5.38 -4.66 5.72
N CYS A 78 -5.44 -3.38 6.12
CA CYS A 78 -4.29 -2.48 6.14
C CYS A 78 -3.17 -2.99 7.05
N ILE A 79 -3.51 -3.53 8.22
CA ILE A 79 -2.56 -4.18 9.13
C ILE A 79 -1.95 -5.42 8.48
N SER A 80 -2.75 -6.28 7.84
CA SER A 80 -2.24 -7.46 7.14
C SER A 80 -1.28 -7.07 6.01
N LEU A 81 -1.61 -6.06 5.20
CA LEU A 81 -0.72 -5.55 4.15
C LEU A 81 0.60 -5.02 4.71
N THR A 82 0.55 -4.36 5.87
CA THR A 82 1.74 -3.85 6.54
C THR A 82 2.65 -4.99 7.00
N GLU A 83 2.08 -6.07 7.53
CA GLU A 83 2.86 -7.24 7.93
C GLU A 83 3.46 -7.99 6.74
N ASP A 84 2.69 -8.17 5.66
CA ASP A 84 3.18 -8.80 4.42
C ASP A 84 4.36 -8.02 3.84
N LEU A 85 4.26 -6.70 3.84
CA LEU A 85 5.32 -5.80 3.41
C LEU A 85 6.58 -5.94 4.28
N ARG A 86 6.41 -5.97 5.62
CA ARG A 86 7.50 -6.13 6.57
C ARG A 86 8.23 -7.47 6.37
N VAL A 87 7.49 -8.55 6.16
CA VAL A 87 8.03 -9.87 5.88
C VAL A 87 8.76 -9.89 4.53
N GLY A 88 8.14 -9.33 3.48
CA GLY A 88 8.71 -9.28 2.14
C GLY A 88 10.03 -8.51 2.06
N VAL A 89 10.10 -7.32 2.66
CA VAL A 89 11.34 -6.52 2.71
C VAL A 89 12.43 -7.24 3.52
N LYS A 90 12.07 -7.84 4.66
CA LYS A 90 13.03 -8.61 5.46
C LYS A 90 13.59 -9.79 4.67
N ALA A 91 12.75 -10.49 3.92
CA ALA A 91 13.19 -11.57 3.04
C ALA A 91 14.15 -11.03 1.96
N LEU A 92 13.78 -9.97 1.24
CA LEU A 92 14.62 -9.34 0.21
C LEU A 92 15.99 -8.86 0.75
N ALA A 93 16.02 -8.32 1.97
CA ALA A 93 17.25 -7.84 2.61
C ALA A 93 18.18 -8.98 3.08
N ALA A 94 17.62 -10.15 3.40
CA ALA A 94 18.40 -11.29 3.89
C ALA A 94 19.13 -12.08 2.78
N HIS A 95 18.79 -11.86 1.51
CA HIS A 95 19.40 -12.59 0.39
C HIS A 95 20.64 -11.83 -0.14
N ASP A 96 21.84 -12.27 0.27
CA ASP A 96 23.13 -11.92 -0.37
C ASP A 96 23.35 -12.63 -1.72
N VAL A 97 22.33 -13.35 -2.20
CA VAL A 97 22.35 -14.16 -3.42
C VAL A 97 21.69 -13.40 -4.57
N ILE A 98 22.00 -13.79 -5.81
CA ILE A 98 21.32 -13.38 -7.05
C ILE A 98 19.79 -13.44 -6.83
N LEU A 99 19.10 -12.35 -7.17
CA LEU A 99 17.65 -12.27 -7.08
C LEU A 99 16.98 -13.31 -7.98
N ASP A 100 16.05 -14.07 -7.42
CA ASP A 100 15.05 -14.80 -8.21
C ASP A 100 14.02 -13.79 -8.72
N TYR A 101 14.23 -13.30 -9.94
CA TYR A 101 13.38 -12.29 -10.57
C TYR A 101 11.93 -12.79 -10.76
N ASP A 102 11.71 -14.07 -11.01
CA ASP A 102 10.36 -14.61 -11.19
C ASP A 102 9.60 -14.61 -9.86
N ALA A 103 10.24 -15.09 -8.79
CA ALA A 103 9.65 -15.09 -7.46
C ALA A 103 9.38 -13.66 -6.97
N VAL A 104 10.34 -12.75 -7.16
CA VAL A 104 10.19 -11.34 -6.75
C VAL A 104 9.09 -10.66 -7.55
N HIS A 105 9.05 -10.84 -8.87
CA HIS A 105 8.03 -10.21 -9.70
C HIS A 105 6.63 -10.71 -9.36
N ALA A 106 6.43 -12.03 -9.21
CA ALA A 106 5.15 -12.58 -8.82
C ALA A 106 4.70 -12.09 -7.43
N GLY A 107 5.64 -11.99 -6.47
CA GLY A 107 5.36 -11.45 -5.15
C GLY A 107 4.94 -9.98 -5.18
N VAL A 108 5.67 -9.15 -5.93
CA VAL A 108 5.37 -7.72 -6.11
C VAL A 108 4.03 -7.52 -6.81
N GLU A 109 3.74 -8.26 -7.88
CA GLU A 109 2.47 -8.21 -8.60
C GLU A 109 1.29 -8.54 -7.68
N GLY A 110 1.39 -9.64 -6.93
CA GLY A 110 0.36 -10.07 -5.98
C GLY A 110 0.11 -9.05 -4.87
N PHE A 111 1.18 -8.48 -4.32
CA PHE A 111 1.10 -7.44 -3.30
C PHE A 111 0.48 -6.14 -3.88
N ASN A 112 0.96 -5.66 -5.03
CA ASN A 112 0.44 -4.48 -5.70
C ASN A 112 -1.06 -4.61 -6.01
N GLY A 113 -1.50 -5.79 -6.46
CA GLY A 113 -2.91 -6.09 -6.69
C GLY A 113 -3.76 -5.93 -5.43
N ARG A 114 -3.26 -6.33 -4.26
CA ARG A 114 -3.96 -6.12 -2.98
C ARG A 114 -3.98 -4.66 -2.55
N VAL A 115 -2.86 -3.95 -2.66
CA VAL A 115 -2.80 -2.52 -2.34
C VAL A 115 -3.77 -1.71 -3.21
N ARG A 116 -3.86 -1.99 -4.52
CA ARG A 116 -4.83 -1.34 -5.40
C ARG A 116 -6.27 -1.57 -4.97
N ARG A 117 -6.65 -2.81 -4.61
CA ARG A 117 -7.99 -3.13 -4.09
C ARG A 117 -8.28 -2.37 -2.80
N HIS A 118 -7.31 -2.32 -1.88
CA HIS A 118 -7.43 -1.59 -0.64
C HIS A 118 -7.64 -0.08 -0.86
N ILE A 119 -6.88 0.54 -1.77
CA ILE A 119 -7.05 1.93 -2.19
C ILE A 119 -8.45 2.19 -2.75
N VAL A 120 -8.95 1.31 -3.62
CA VAL A 120 -10.31 1.43 -4.18
C VAL A 120 -11.36 1.39 -3.07
N ALA A 121 -11.21 0.48 -2.11
CA ALA A 121 -12.15 0.37 -1.00
C ALA A 121 -12.12 1.60 -0.08
N ILE A 122 -10.95 2.21 0.15
CA ILE A 122 -10.83 3.49 0.85
C ILE A 122 -11.53 4.61 0.08
N LYS A 123 -11.34 4.69 -1.25
CA LYS A 123 -12.04 5.69 -2.08
C LYS A 123 -13.56 5.53 -1.99
N GLN A 124 -14.06 4.29 -1.99
CA GLN A 124 -15.48 4.00 -1.83
C GLN A 124 -15.99 4.39 -0.43
N LEU A 125 -15.20 4.14 0.63
CA LEU A 125 -15.52 4.59 1.98
C LEU A 125 -15.63 6.12 2.04
N LEU A 126 -14.69 6.84 1.44
CA LEU A 126 -14.68 8.31 1.40
C LEU A 126 -15.79 8.91 0.52
N ALA A 127 -16.31 8.14 -0.43
CA ALA A 127 -17.47 8.53 -1.24
C ALA A 127 -18.82 8.32 -0.53
N SER A 128 -18.83 7.72 0.67
CA SER A 128 -20.04 7.61 1.50
C SER A 128 -20.45 8.97 2.08
N PRO A 129 -21.68 9.14 2.58
CA PRO A 129 -22.11 10.40 3.21
C PRO A 129 -21.19 10.86 4.36
N ASP A 130 -20.82 9.94 5.25
CA ASP A 130 -19.89 10.26 6.36
C ASP A 130 -18.48 10.56 5.86
N GLY A 131 -18.05 9.86 4.81
CA GLY A 131 -16.80 10.15 4.12
C GLY A 131 -16.78 11.57 3.56
N ALA A 132 -17.85 11.98 2.86
CA ALA A 132 -18.00 13.32 2.31
C ALA A 132 -17.97 14.40 3.40
N LEU A 133 -18.58 14.13 4.57
CA LEU A 133 -18.50 15.02 5.73
C LEU A 133 -17.06 15.13 6.26
N LEU A 134 -16.33 14.02 6.37
CA LEU A 134 -14.92 14.03 6.73
C LEU A 134 -14.06 14.83 5.73
N LEU A 135 -14.38 14.78 4.44
CA LEU A 135 -13.66 15.53 3.41
C LEU A 135 -13.96 17.04 3.44
N ALA A 136 -15.08 17.43 4.03
CA ALA A 136 -15.54 18.82 4.12
C ALA A 136 -15.12 19.53 5.42
N ALA A 137 -14.71 18.76 6.44
CA ALA A 137 -14.20 19.23 7.72
C ALA A 137 -12.72 19.66 7.63
#